data_AF-A0A9E0IJ44-F1
#
_entry.id   AF-A0A9E0IJ44-F1
#
_cell.length_a   1.000
_cell.length_b   1.000
_cell.length_c   1.000
_cell.angle_alpha   90.00
_cell.angle_beta   90.00
_cell.angle_gamma   90.00
#
_symmetry.space_group_name_H-M   'P 1'
#
loop_
_entity.id
_entity.type
_entity.pdbx_description
1 polymer ?
#
loop_
_entity_poly.entity_id
_entity_poly.type
_entity_poly.pdbx_seq_one_letter_code
_entity_poly.pdbx_strand_id
1 'polypeptide(L)'
;MSTGRRSPLLEVLAEADAAVDALTAATGLACPTGCGHCCAHHQPHATVADLAPMADAEVAVGTAEARLAALLAAGDDAPCVYFAAGRLPGGCTAYALRPLICRLFGFSAVRDKHGQPELAACHVHKRERPAAVARAVAHVGAGGPVAVMADLQAQADALDPDSARVQHPINRALRLALERALLRAAYADADTPPRP
;
A
#
# COMPACT_ATOMS: atom_id res chain seq x y z
N MET A 1 13.97 15.13 18.82
CA MET A 1 12.49 15.09 18.91
C MET A 1 11.92 16.05 17.88
N SER A 2 11.65 15.56 16.66
CA SER A 2 11.06 16.37 15.59
C SER A 2 9.54 16.41 15.77
N THR A 3 9.01 17.60 15.97
CA THR A 3 7.60 17.91 16.16
C THR A 3 6.79 17.58 14.90
N GLY A 4 5.89 16.59 15.00
CA GLY A 4 4.54 16.61 14.43
C GLY A 4 4.31 16.66 12.92
N ARG A 5 5.33 16.74 12.05
CA ARG A 5 5.11 16.69 10.60
C ARG A 5 4.88 15.24 10.17
N ARG A 6 3.66 14.90 9.72
CA ARG A 6 3.40 13.61 9.07
C ARG A 6 4.30 13.51 7.83
N SER A 7 4.85 12.32 7.58
CA SER A 7 5.60 12.08 6.34
C SER A 7 4.71 12.44 5.14
N PRO A 8 5.20 13.19 4.13
CA PRO A 8 4.40 13.53 2.94
C PRO A 8 3.78 12.31 2.26
N LEU A 9 4.45 11.15 2.32
CA LEU A 9 3.89 9.90 1.80
C LEU A 9 2.64 9.45 2.58
N LEU A 10 2.62 9.64 3.90
CA LEU A 10 1.43 9.34 4.72
C LEU A 10 0.24 10.24 4.34
N GLU A 11 0.48 11.44 3.82
CA GLU A 11 -0.58 12.33 3.31
C GLU A 11 -1.17 11.78 2.01
N VAL A 12 -0.33 11.34 1.07
CA VAL A 12 -0.76 10.66 -0.16
C VAL A 12 -1.53 9.37 0.16
N LEU A 13 -1.07 8.59 1.15
CA LEU A 13 -1.79 7.39 1.59
C LEU A 13 -3.17 7.71 2.20
N ALA A 14 -3.27 8.81 2.94
CA ALA A 14 -4.55 9.27 3.51
C ALA A 14 -5.52 9.78 2.43
N GLU A 15 -5.01 10.44 1.38
CA GLU A 15 -5.80 10.80 0.20
C GLU A 15 -6.35 9.54 -0.50
N ALA A 16 -5.51 8.51 -0.64
CA ALA A 16 -5.93 7.24 -1.21
C ALA A 16 -7.07 6.60 -0.40
N ASP A 17 -6.96 6.58 0.93
CA ASP A 17 -8.02 6.07 1.81
C ASP A 17 -9.31 6.88 1.67
N ALA A 18 -9.23 8.21 1.68
CA ALA A 18 -10.41 9.08 1.53
C ALA A 18 -11.13 8.85 0.19
N ALA A 19 -10.39 8.65 -0.90
CA ALA A 19 -10.97 8.34 -2.20
C ALA A 19 -11.63 6.96 -2.25
N VAL A 20 -11.04 5.95 -1.61
CA VAL A 20 -11.64 4.61 -1.48
C VAL A 20 -12.92 4.67 -0.65
N ASP A 21 -12.92 5.42 0.45
CA ASP A 21 -14.09 5.61 1.31
C ASP A 21 -15.23 6.31 0.55
N ALA A 22 -14.92 7.35 -0.23
CA ALA A 22 -15.89 8.06 -1.06
C ALA A 22 -16.53 7.14 -2.12
N LEU A 23 -15.73 6.34 -2.83
CA LEU A 23 -16.25 5.37 -3.79
C LEU A 23 -17.11 4.30 -3.10
N THR A 24 -16.65 3.79 -1.96
CA THR A 24 -17.36 2.78 -1.17
C THR A 24 -18.71 3.32 -0.70
N ALA A 25 -18.76 4.55 -0.20
CA ALA A 25 -19.99 5.20 0.24
C ALA A 25 -20.98 5.41 -0.92
N ALA A 26 -20.49 5.84 -2.08
CA ALA A 26 -21.35 6.10 -3.25
C ALA A 26 -21.91 4.82 -3.90
N THR A 27 -21.17 3.71 -3.84
CA THR A 27 -21.44 2.54 -4.69
C THR A 27 -21.75 1.27 -3.90
N GLY A 28 -21.39 1.22 -2.62
CA GLY A 28 -21.39 0.01 -1.79
C GLY A 28 -20.36 -1.04 -2.23
N LEU A 29 -19.40 -0.68 -3.09
CA LEU A 29 -18.28 -1.55 -3.45
C LEU A 29 -17.36 -1.71 -2.25
N ALA A 30 -17.17 -2.94 -1.80
CA ALA A 30 -16.32 -3.29 -0.67
C ALA A 30 -15.73 -4.68 -0.89
N CYS A 31 -14.56 -4.93 -0.32
CA CYS A 31 -14.01 -6.28 -0.26
C CYS A 31 -14.98 -7.18 0.52
N PRO A 32 -15.15 -8.47 0.12
CA PRO A 32 -15.79 -9.45 0.99
C PRO A 32 -15.09 -9.51 2.35
N THR A 33 -15.86 -9.73 3.41
CA THR A 33 -15.34 -9.85 4.77
C THR A 33 -14.24 -10.91 4.84
N GLY A 34 -13.05 -10.53 5.31
CA GLY A 34 -11.91 -11.45 5.42
C GLY A 34 -11.15 -11.68 4.10
N CYS A 35 -11.44 -10.92 3.04
CA CYS A 35 -10.70 -11.03 1.79
C CYS A 35 -9.21 -10.68 2.01
N GLY A 36 -8.34 -11.59 1.58
CA GLY A 36 -6.88 -11.42 1.54
C GLY A 36 -6.28 -12.04 0.28
N HIS A 37 -7.09 -12.19 -0.77
CA HIS A 37 -6.73 -12.94 -1.98
C HIS A 37 -5.49 -12.36 -2.69
N CYS A 38 -5.33 -11.04 -2.67
CA CYS A 38 -4.11 -10.37 -3.16
C CYS A 38 -2.87 -10.83 -2.37
N CYS A 39 -2.92 -10.82 -1.04
CA CYS A 39 -1.78 -11.21 -0.21
C CYS A 39 -1.48 -12.73 -0.25
N ALA A 40 -2.49 -13.57 -0.47
CA ALA A 40 -2.35 -15.02 -0.43
C ALA A 40 -1.90 -15.64 -1.76
N HIS A 41 -2.30 -15.06 -2.90
CA HIS A 41 -2.12 -15.70 -4.22
C HIS A 41 -1.53 -14.79 -5.30
N HIS A 42 -1.62 -13.46 -5.15
CA HIS A 42 -1.23 -12.51 -6.19
C HIS A 42 -0.42 -11.39 -5.57
N GLN A 43 0.84 -11.68 -5.25
CA GLN A 43 1.70 -10.70 -4.58
C GLN A 43 1.67 -9.36 -5.34
N PRO A 44 1.17 -8.29 -4.70
CA PRO A 44 1.19 -6.98 -5.32
C PRO A 44 2.64 -6.57 -5.53
N HIS A 45 2.86 -5.78 -6.58
CA HIS A 45 4.13 -5.12 -6.79
C HIS A 45 4.05 -3.72 -6.17
N ALA A 46 5.15 -3.29 -5.57
CA ALA A 46 5.27 -1.97 -4.96
C ALA A 46 6.69 -1.43 -5.21
N THR A 47 6.83 -0.11 -5.10
CA THR A 47 8.15 0.52 -5.02
C THR A 47 8.71 0.36 -3.60
N VAL A 48 10.03 0.52 -3.48
CA VAL A 48 10.68 0.58 -2.16
C VAL A 48 10.20 1.81 -1.38
N ALA A 49 9.92 2.92 -2.08
CA ALA A 49 9.45 4.17 -1.48
C ALA A 49 8.06 4.00 -0.81
N ASP A 50 7.13 3.31 -1.46
CA ASP A 50 5.78 3.06 -0.94
C ASP A 50 5.77 2.29 0.40
N LEU A 51 6.83 1.52 0.65
CA LEU A 51 6.99 0.67 1.83
C LEU A 51 7.78 1.36 2.95
N ALA A 52 8.32 2.55 2.72
CA ALA A 52 9.08 3.29 3.71
C ALA A 52 8.32 3.50 5.04
N PRO A 53 7.02 3.84 5.05
CA PRO A 53 6.29 4.01 6.32
C PRO A 53 6.17 2.72 7.13
N MET A 54 6.06 1.56 6.45
CA MET A 54 6.08 0.26 7.15
C MET A 54 7.46 -0.02 7.74
N ALA A 55 8.52 0.20 6.97
CA ALA A 55 9.89 -0.04 7.42
C ALA A 55 10.26 0.87 8.60
N ASP A 56 9.92 2.15 8.53
CA ASP A 56 10.17 3.12 9.61
C ASP A 56 9.39 2.75 10.88
N ALA A 57 8.16 2.25 10.75
CA ALA A 57 7.38 1.78 11.89
C ALA A 57 8.01 0.56 12.57
N GLU A 58 8.54 -0.39 11.80
CA GLU A 58 9.26 -1.56 12.33
C GLU A 58 10.54 -1.16 13.07
N VAL A 59 11.29 -0.17 12.55
CA VAL A 59 12.47 0.38 13.25
C VAL A 59 12.04 1.06 14.56
N ALA A 60 10.98 1.89 14.52
CA ALA A 60 10.51 2.64 15.68
C ALA A 60 10.06 1.74 16.85
N VAL A 61 9.61 0.51 16.57
CA VAL A 61 9.20 -0.48 17.59
C VAL A 61 10.25 -1.57 17.85
N GLY A 62 11.42 -1.49 17.20
CA GLY A 62 12.53 -2.43 17.40
C GLY A 62 12.31 -3.83 16.82
N THR A 63 11.49 -3.97 15.79
CA THR A 63 11.18 -5.27 15.15
C THR A 63 11.75 -5.42 13.74
N ALA A 64 12.39 -4.38 13.20
CA ALA A 64 12.90 -4.33 11.83
C ALA A 64 13.89 -5.47 11.48
N GLU A 65 14.86 -5.77 12.34
CA GLU A 65 15.83 -6.85 12.10
C GLU A 65 15.17 -8.23 12.08
N ALA A 66 14.24 -8.48 13.01
CA ALA A 66 13.48 -9.72 13.06
C ALA A 66 12.59 -9.88 11.82
N ARG A 67 11.96 -8.78 11.37
CA ARG A 67 11.16 -8.75 10.13
C ARG A 67 12.03 -9.02 8.90
N LEU A 68 13.20 -8.42 8.82
CA LEU A 68 14.16 -8.61 7.73
C LEU A 68 14.64 -10.07 7.67
N ALA A 69 14.97 -10.67 8.81
CA ALA A 69 15.35 -12.08 8.89
C ALA A 69 14.20 -13.00 8.43
N ALA A 70 12.96 -12.71 8.83
CA ALA A 70 11.79 -13.48 8.38
C ALA A 70 11.56 -13.39 6.86
N LEU A 71 11.75 -12.21 6.26
CA LEU A 71 11.64 -12.02 4.80
C LEU A 71 12.71 -12.81 4.05
N LEU A 72 13.96 -12.77 4.52
CA LEU A 72 15.06 -13.54 3.93
C LEU A 72 14.82 -15.05 4.02
N ALA A 73 14.27 -15.53 5.13
CA ALA A 73 13.96 -16.95 5.32
C ALA A 73 12.77 -17.44 4.47
N ALA A 74 11.74 -16.60 4.30
CA ALA A 74 10.56 -16.95 3.52
C ALA A 74 10.80 -16.89 2.00
N GLY A 75 11.64 -15.94 1.56
CA GLY A 75 11.89 -15.67 0.15
C GLY A 75 10.89 -14.69 -0.47
N ASP A 76 11.31 -14.06 -1.58
CA ASP A 76 10.55 -12.98 -2.22
C ASP A 76 9.19 -13.45 -2.77
N ASP A 77 9.02 -14.74 -3.10
CA ASP A 77 7.80 -15.31 -3.70
C ASP A 77 6.78 -15.86 -2.67
N ALA A 78 7.11 -15.87 -1.38
CA ALA A 78 6.18 -16.28 -0.32
C ALA A 78 4.98 -15.32 -0.17
N PRO A 79 3.85 -15.75 0.41
CA PRO A 79 2.78 -14.83 0.79
C PRO A 79 3.33 -13.62 1.58
N CYS A 80 2.64 -12.48 1.48
CA CYS A 80 3.11 -11.26 2.12
C CYS A 80 3.39 -11.48 3.62
N VAL A 81 4.54 -11.02 4.13
CA VAL A 81 4.94 -11.25 5.53
C VAL A 81 3.96 -10.66 6.58
N TYR A 82 3.15 -9.68 6.17
CA TYR A 82 2.09 -9.11 7.01
C TYR A 82 0.74 -9.82 6.85
N PHE A 83 0.66 -10.92 6.10
CA PHE A 83 -0.57 -11.66 5.91
C PHE A 83 -0.78 -12.68 7.05
N ALA A 84 -1.89 -12.54 7.74
CA ALA A 84 -2.44 -13.47 8.71
C ALA A 84 -3.84 -13.91 8.26
N ALA A 85 -3.97 -15.17 7.84
CA ALA A 85 -5.25 -15.73 7.43
C ALA A 85 -6.28 -15.66 8.58
N GLY A 86 -7.54 -15.40 8.24
CA GLY A 86 -8.64 -15.32 9.21
C GLY A 86 -8.77 -13.98 9.97
N ARG A 87 -7.85 -13.02 9.78
CA ARG A 87 -7.97 -11.67 10.35
C ARG A 87 -9.01 -10.84 9.61
N LEU A 88 -9.80 -10.05 10.36
CA LEU A 88 -10.79 -9.09 9.85
C LEU A 88 -10.28 -7.63 9.99
N PRO A 89 -10.71 -6.68 9.14
CA PRO A 89 -11.60 -6.85 7.98
C PRO A 89 -10.92 -7.52 6.77
N GLY A 90 -9.59 -7.70 6.82
CA GLY A 90 -8.79 -8.46 5.87
C GLY A 90 -7.47 -8.90 6.51
N GLY A 91 -6.78 -9.85 5.88
CA GLY A 91 -5.65 -10.58 6.47
C GLY A 91 -4.40 -9.77 6.82
N CYS A 92 -4.31 -8.48 6.53
CA CYS A 92 -3.09 -7.69 6.78
C CYS A 92 -2.97 -7.30 8.27
N THR A 93 -1.84 -7.60 8.90
CA THR A 93 -1.52 -7.22 10.29
C THR A 93 -1.02 -5.77 10.42
N ALA A 94 -0.53 -5.17 9.33
CA ALA A 94 -0.10 -3.78 9.24
C ALA A 94 -1.07 -2.90 8.42
N TYR A 95 -2.38 -3.12 8.57
CA TYR A 95 -3.42 -2.56 7.68
C TYR A 95 -3.38 -1.03 7.52
N ALA A 96 -3.06 -0.30 8.61
CA ALA A 96 -3.00 1.16 8.63
C ALA A 96 -1.82 1.74 7.84
N LEU A 97 -0.77 0.95 7.61
CA LEU A 97 0.45 1.37 6.91
C LEU A 97 0.57 0.76 5.51
N ARG A 98 -0.51 0.16 4.98
CA ARG A 98 -0.55 -0.44 3.64
C ARG A 98 -0.02 0.54 2.57
N PRO A 99 0.80 0.07 1.62
CA PRO A 99 1.20 0.89 0.48
C PRO A 99 0.02 1.20 -0.43
N LEU A 100 0.20 2.14 -1.36
CA LEU A 100 -0.82 2.58 -2.32
C LEU A 100 -1.50 1.42 -3.04
N ILE A 101 -0.71 0.49 -3.60
CA ILE A 101 -1.25 -0.69 -4.30
C ILE A 101 -2.22 -1.49 -3.41
N CYS A 102 -1.91 -1.68 -2.13
CA CYS A 102 -2.74 -2.44 -1.21
C CYS A 102 -4.01 -1.69 -0.74
N ARG A 103 -4.09 -0.39 -0.98
CA ARG A 103 -5.28 0.45 -0.69
C ARG A 103 -6.20 0.52 -1.91
N LEU A 104 -5.61 0.76 -3.06
CA LEU A 104 -6.30 1.12 -4.29
C LEU A 104 -6.69 -0.10 -5.15
N PHE A 105 -6.04 -1.25 -4.95
CA PHE A 105 -6.34 -2.46 -5.74
C PHE A 105 -7.81 -2.87 -5.62
N GLY A 106 -8.53 -2.84 -6.74
CA GLY A 106 -9.96 -3.17 -6.81
C GLY A 106 -10.90 -1.99 -6.51
N PHE A 107 -10.37 -0.82 -6.15
CA PHE A 107 -11.11 0.39 -5.75
C PHE A 107 -10.71 1.65 -6.52
N SER A 108 -9.68 1.58 -7.37
CA SER A 108 -9.23 2.70 -8.19
C SER A 108 -9.65 2.54 -9.65
N ALA A 109 -9.50 3.60 -10.41
CA ALA A 109 -9.58 3.61 -11.86
C ALA A 109 -8.20 3.53 -12.52
N VAL A 110 -8.18 3.06 -13.76
CA VAL A 110 -7.11 3.24 -14.74
C VAL A 110 -7.60 4.15 -15.84
N ARG A 111 -6.71 4.77 -16.61
CA ARG A 111 -7.10 5.58 -17.77
C ARG A 111 -7.23 4.67 -18.99
N ASP A 112 -8.35 4.78 -19.69
CA ASP A 112 -8.54 4.12 -20.98
C ASP A 112 -7.69 4.80 -22.08
N LYS A 113 -7.77 4.28 -23.31
CA LYS A 113 -7.05 4.84 -24.48
C LYS A 113 -7.46 6.28 -24.83
N HIS A 114 -8.55 6.79 -24.28
CA HIS A 114 -9.06 8.14 -24.46
C HIS A 114 -8.77 9.02 -23.23
N GLY A 115 -8.02 8.51 -22.25
CA GLY A 115 -7.65 9.20 -21.03
C GLY A 115 -8.75 9.24 -19.96
N GLN A 116 -9.90 8.60 -20.21
CA GLN A 116 -11.04 8.58 -19.30
C GLN A 116 -10.84 7.54 -18.19
N PRO A 117 -11.22 7.85 -16.94
CA PRO A 117 -11.17 6.88 -15.86
C PRO A 117 -12.10 5.68 -16.12
N GLU A 118 -11.57 4.47 -15.98
CA GLU A 118 -12.29 3.21 -16.02
C GLU A 118 -12.01 2.42 -14.73
N LEU A 119 -13.06 1.95 -14.05
CA LEU A 119 -12.93 1.21 -12.79
C LEU A 119 -12.11 -0.09 -12.96
N ALA A 120 -11.01 -0.22 -12.22
CA ALA A 120 -10.18 -1.42 -12.17
C ALA A 120 -10.63 -2.37 -11.04
N ALA A 121 -11.85 -2.91 -11.15
CA ALA A 121 -12.38 -3.86 -10.16
C ALA A 121 -11.63 -5.20 -10.18
N CYS A 122 -11.32 -5.75 -9.00
CA CYS A 122 -10.64 -7.05 -8.89
C CYS A 122 -11.56 -8.21 -9.29
N HIS A 123 -10.99 -9.38 -9.61
CA HIS A 123 -11.76 -10.55 -10.01
C HIS A 123 -12.76 -11.01 -8.94
N VAL A 124 -12.37 -10.92 -7.65
CA VAL A 124 -13.26 -11.26 -6.52
C VAL A 124 -14.46 -10.32 -6.47
N HIS A 125 -14.28 -9.01 -6.66
CA HIS A 125 -15.39 -8.05 -6.76
C HIS A 125 -16.35 -8.41 -7.91
N LYS A 126 -15.80 -8.73 -9.09
CA LYS A 126 -16.59 -9.10 -10.27
C LYS A 126 -17.41 -10.37 -10.06
N ARG A 127 -16.86 -11.36 -9.34
CA ARG A 127 -17.52 -12.64 -9.06
C ARG A 127 -18.56 -12.54 -7.94
N GLU A 128 -18.21 -11.92 -6.82
CA GLU A 128 -19.00 -12.00 -5.58
C GLU A 128 -19.88 -10.77 -5.34
N ARG A 129 -19.55 -9.64 -5.95
CA ARG A 129 -20.30 -8.38 -5.81
C ARG A 129 -20.60 -7.69 -7.14
N PRO A 130 -21.13 -8.40 -8.16
CA PRO A 130 -21.34 -7.85 -9.51
C PRO A 130 -22.25 -6.62 -9.51
N ALA A 131 -23.29 -6.59 -8.67
CA ALA A 131 -24.19 -5.45 -8.58
C ALA A 131 -23.49 -4.18 -8.03
N ALA A 132 -22.58 -4.32 -7.07
CA ALA A 132 -21.80 -3.19 -6.57
C ALA A 132 -20.77 -2.71 -7.60
N VAL A 133 -20.14 -3.64 -8.32
CA VAL A 133 -19.25 -3.30 -9.44
C VAL A 133 -20.01 -2.53 -10.52
N ALA A 134 -21.22 -2.96 -10.91
CA ALA A 134 -22.03 -2.26 -11.90
C ALA A 134 -22.38 -0.83 -11.48
N ARG A 135 -22.74 -0.62 -10.20
CA ARG A 135 -22.95 0.73 -9.65
C ARG A 135 -21.67 1.57 -9.66
N ALA A 136 -20.53 0.98 -9.33
CA ALA A 136 -19.25 1.67 -9.35
C ALA A 136 -18.81 2.04 -10.77
N VAL A 137 -19.01 1.17 -11.75
CA VAL A 137 -18.77 1.48 -13.17
C VAL A 137 -19.68 2.62 -13.63
N ALA A 138 -20.98 2.59 -13.29
CA ALA A 138 -21.91 3.65 -13.64
C ALA A 138 -21.54 4.99 -12.97
N HIS A 139 -21.12 4.97 -11.70
CA HIS A 139 -20.63 6.14 -10.96
C HIS A 139 -19.43 6.77 -11.65
N VAL A 140 -18.41 5.97 -11.99
CA VAL A 140 -17.21 6.45 -12.68
C VAL A 140 -17.56 6.97 -14.09
N GLY A 141 -18.38 6.24 -14.85
CA GLY A 141 -18.81 6.64 -16.19
C GLY A 141 -19.65 7.92 -16.22
N ALA A 142 -20.31 8.27 -15.11
CA ALA A 142 -21.03 9.54 -14.94
C ALA A 142 -20.13 10.70 -14.49
N GLY A 143 -18.81 10.50 -14.41
CA GLY A 143 -17.85 11.50 -13.91
C GLY A 143 -17.78 11.59 -12.40
N GLY A 144 -18.31 10.60 -11.67
CA GLY A 144 -18.19 10.51 -10.23
C GLY A 144 -16.73 10.40 -9.77
N PRO A 145 -16.38 10.92 -8.58
CA PRO A 145 -15.01 10.90 -8.08
C PRO A 145 -14.52 9.46 -7.89
N VAL A 146 -13.29 9.21 -8.33
CA VAL A 146 -12.55 7.95 -8.16
C VAL A 146 -11.06 8.24 -8.18
N ALA A 147 -10.29 7.56 -7.32
CA ALA A 147 -8.83 7.64 -7.38
C ALA A 147 -8.31 6.99 -8.67
N VAL A 148 -7.41 7.65 -9.37
CA VAL A 148 -6.64 7.05 -10.46
C VAL A 148 -5.30 6.58 -9.90
N MET A 149 -5.03 5.27 -9.97
CA MET A 149 -3.82 4.67 -9.38
C MET A 149 -2.54 5.37 -9.84
N ALA A 150 -2.42 5.64 -11.14
CA ALA A 150 -1.24 6.26 -11.72
C ALA A 150 -1.01 7.69 -11.21
N ASP A 151 -2.08 8.44 -10.92
CA ASP A 151 -1.98 9.82 -10.45
C ASP A 151 -1.43 9.84 -9.01
N LEU A 152 -1.96 8.99 -8.12
CA LEU A 152 -1.46 8.87 -6.74
C LEU A 152 -0.05 8.26 -6.68
N GLN A 153 0.26 7.29 -7.54
CA GLN A 153 1.60 6.74 -7.63
C GLN A 153 2.59 7.82 -8.08
N ALA A 154 2.24 8.65 -9.06
CA ALA A 154 3.11 9.75 -9.50
C ALA A 154 3.37 10.78 -8.38
N GLN A 155 2.38 11.04 -7.51
CA GLN A 155 2.58 11.89 -6.33
C GLN A 155 3.55 11.25 -5.33
N ALA A 156 3.39 9.96 -5.02
CA ALA A 156 4.30 9.24 -4.13
C ALA A 156 5.72 9.17 -4.69
N ASP A 157 5.84 8.88 -5.99
CA ASP A 157 7.10 8.77 -6.70
C ASP A 157 7.89 10.10 -6.72
N ALA A 158 7.19 11.23 -6.73
CA ALA A 158 7.81 12.55 -6.67
C ALA A 158 8.51 12.82 -5.32
N LEU A 159 8.14 12.10 -4.25
CA LEU A 159 8.73 12.26 -2.92
C LEU A 159 10.10 11.56 -2.80
N ASP A 160 10.33 10.49 -3.57
CA ASP A 160 11.59 9.74 -3.63
C ASP A 160 11.85 9.24 -5.07
N PRO A 161 12.30 10.15 -5.97
CA PRO A 161 12.45 9.83 -7.40
C PRO A 161 13.48 8.73 -7.72
N ASP A 162 14.45 8.53 -6.83
CA ASP A 162 15.52 7.52 -7.00
C ASP A 162 14.99 6.10 -6.76
N SER A 163 13.95 5.98 -5.94
CA SER A 163 13.40 4.71 -5.47
C SER A 163 12.04 4.36 -6.09
N ALA A 164 11.40 5.36 -6.70
CA ALA A 164 10.11 5.31 -7.37
C ALA A 164 10.05 4.39 -8.61
N ARG A 165 11.18 4.21 -9.31
CA ARG A 165 11.13 3.68 -10.69
C ARG A 165 11.07 2.17 -10.79
N VAL A 166 11.40 1.44 -9.72
CA VAL A 166 11.53 -0.02 -9.78
C VAL A 166 10.46 -0.68 -8.91
N GLN A 167 9.55 -1.37 -9.60
CA GLN A 167 8.54 -2.21 -8.98
C GLN A 167 9.15 -3.58 -8.63
N HIS A 168 8.91 -4.02 -7.41
CA HIS A 168 9.31 -5.34 -6.93
C HIS A 168 8.11 -6.09 -6.36
N PRO A 169 8.13 -7.43 -6.29
CA PRO A 169 7.22 -8.17 -5.41
C PRO A 169 7.25 -7.57 -4.00
N ILE A 170 6.09 -7.44 -3.35
CA ILE A 170 5.95 -6.67 -2.11
C ILE A 170 6.94 -7.08 -1.01
N ASN A 171 7.26 -8.38 -0.89
CA ASN A 171 8.24 -8.85 0.09
C ASN A 171 9.66 -8.35 -0.23
N ARG A 172 10.05 -8.34 -1.50
CA ARG A 172 11.34 -7.77 -1.95
C ARG A 172 11.38 -6.26 -1.74
N ALA A 173 10.30 -5.55 -2.08
CA ALA A 173 10.20 -4.11 -1.84
C ALA A 173 10.35 -3.78 -0.34
N LEU A 174 9.66 -4.55 0.52
CA LEU A 174 9.75 -4.40 1.98
C LEU A 174 11.14 -4.67 2.51
N ARG A 175 11.80 -5.71 2.02
CA ARG A 175 13.17 -6.05 2.42
C ARG A 175 14.12 -4.87 2.15
N LEU A 176 14.10 -4.34 0.92
CA LEU A 176 14.92 -3.19 0.55
C LEU A 176 14.56 -1.93 1.36
N ALA A 177 13.28 -1.75 1.70
CA ALA A 177 12.85 -0.63 2.54
C ALA A 177 13.37 -0.77 3.98
N LEU A 178 13.35 -1.98 4.56
CA LEU A 178 13.91 -2.27 5.88
C LEU A 178 15.42 -2.09 5.92
N GLU A 179 16.16 -2.61 4.92
CA GLU A 179 17.61 -2.41 4.80
C GLU A 179 17.96 -0.91 4.82
N ARG A 180 17.21 -0.09 4.07
CA ARG A 180 17.39 1.37 4.05
C ARG A 180 17.01 2.03 5.37
N ALA A 181 15.90 1.64 5.99
CA ALA A 181 15.45 2.22 7.26
C ALA A 181 16.44 1.92 8.40
N LEU A 182 16.93 0.68 8.48
CA LEU A 182 17.97 0.26 9.43
C LEU A 182 19.28 1.04 9.20
N LEU A 183 19.70 1.20 7.94
CA LEU A 183 20.89 1.99 7.61
C LEU A 183 20.74 3.45 8.07
N ARG A 184 19.59 4.07 7.79
CA ARG A 184 19.29 5.44 8.26
C ARG A 184 19.34 5.55 9.79
N ALA A 185 18.77 4.58 10.49
CA ALA A 185 18.77 4.55 11.96
C ALA A 185 20.19 4.44 12.53
N ALA A 186 21.01 3.53 11.98
CA ALA A 186 22.39 3.35 12.42
C ALA A 186 23.25 4.62 12.29
N TYR A 187 23.07 5.39 11.21
CA TYR A 187 23.78 6.67 11.03
C TYR A 187 23.20 7.82 11.87
N ALA A 188 21.89 7.84 12.09
CA ALA A 188 21.28 8.84 12.98
C ALA A 188 21.74 8.68 14.45
N ASP A 189 21.96 7.44 14.88
CA ASP A 189 22.52 7.14 16.20
C ASP A 189 24.01 7.49 16.29
N ALA A 190 24.78 7.32 15.21
CA ALA A 190 26.19 7.67 15.16
C ALA A 190 26.47 9.18 15.29
N ASP A 191 25.53 10.02 14.82
CA ASP A 191 25.59 11.48 14.94
C ASP A 191 25.09 11.99 16.32
N THR A 192 24.61 11.11 17.20
CA THR A 192 24.18 11.48 18.55
C THR A 192 25.38 11.49 19.50
N PRO A 193 25.80 12.64 20.06
CA PRO A 193 26.92 12.68 20.99
C PRO A 193 26.64 11.79 22.22
N PRO A 194 27.68 11.15 22.80
CA PRO A 194 27.50 10.26 23.94
C PRO A 194 26.77 11.00 25.07
N ARG A 195 25.72 10.36 25.59
CA ARG A 195 24.92 10.90 26.69
C ARG A 195 25.78 10.94 27.96
N PRO A 196 25.82 12.06 28.70
CA PRO A 196 26.67 12.20 29.89
C PRO A 196 26.28 11.24 31.02
#